data_AF-A0AAV2T5P9-F1
#
_entry.id   AF-A0AAV2T5P9-F1
#
_cell.length_a   1.000
_cell.length_b   1.000
_cell.length_c   1.000
_cell.angle_alpha   90.00
_cell.angle_beta   90.00
_cell.angle_gamma   90.00
#
_symmetry.space_group_name_H-M   'P 1'
#
loop_
_entity.id
_entity.type
_entity.pdbx_description
1 polymer ?
#
loop_
_entity_poly.entity_id
_entity_poly.type
_entity_poly.pdbx_seq_one_letter_code
_entity_poly.pdbx_strand_id
1 'polypeptide(L)'
;MISSFWNLRVFLQPSLVMKLIYLLLFCVALYEIFLIHATQPDVHIHYYYDPKLHRDSSIDLTMVLKGVKVARRVTVLVKNILYFQGRLDNGSENCHLQIISKRLCVDGGNRRDQAPLRLHLIADLDARNEIGAIFKDWHPSGISWYMYEMEKNWPKISLVPYDHPSGKSALIKLAIPRILPVNVFRTIVLDTDVLLNANVAELWDYFKLFNDDQAIGCVWEQKYPVSSCELMRGSRIPTEGLNSGVLLMDLFKLRKMDWEIMRGSAARQYLLRHLYIRLGDQGILNLLNSSLFYSLPCEWNVQLCYPPEPLCCPVIWPVGRPNESECLSITTTSHKSGSRGKSNLVKLVHLNTRPKPEDVPRAELQGNMKIDVGKSETTDQLVRTFHAVYRTFEDVPLKCFK
;
A
#
# COMPACT_ATOMS: atom_id res chain seq x y z
N MET A 1 -17.43 23.52 86.23
CA MET A 1 -16.55 22.33 86.15
C MET A 1 -16.60 21.85 84.71
N ILE A 2 -15.50 22.03 83.97
CA ILE A 2 -15.35 21.73 82.54
C ILE A 2 -14.74 20.33 82.38
N SER A 3 -15.01 19.71 81.22
CA SER A 3 -14.41 18.50 80.62
C SER A 3 -15.24 17.21 80.82
N SER A 4 -15.40 16.34 79.84
CA SER A 4 -14.49 16.04 78.73
C SER A 4 -15.24 15.50 77.51
N PHE A 5 -14.77 15.97 76.35
CA PHE A 5 -15.17 15.64 74.99
C PHE A 5 -14.23 14.54 74.45
N TRP A 6 -14.78 13.56 73.73
CA TRP A 6 -14.18 12.72 72.67
C TRP A 6 -13.09 11.71 73.02
N ASN A 7 -13.41 10.43 72.78
CA ASN A 7 -12.43 9.42 72.38
C ASN A 7 -13.08 8.38 71.44
N LEU A 8 -13.02 8.65 70.13
CA LEU A 8 -13.19 7.62 69.11
C LEU A 8 -12.04 7.74 68.10
N ARG A 9 -10.85 7.25 68.48
CA ARG A 9 -9.75 7.05 67.53
C ARG A 9 -9.92 5.67 66.88
N VAL A 10 -10.65 5.64 65.77
CA VAL A 10 -10.58 4.51 64.83
C VAL A 10 -9.25 4.64 64.07
N PHE A 11 -8.25 3.87 64.47
CA PHE A 11 -7.02 3.71 63.70
C PHE A 11 -7.32 2.87 62.45
N LEU A 12 -7.61 3.54 61.33
CA LEU A 12 -7.53 2.91 60.02
C LEU A 12 -6.06 2.61 59.73
N GLN A 13 -5.72 1.33 59.52
CA GLN A 13 -4.36 0.92 59.15
C GLN A 13 -3.92 1.68 57.89
N PRO A 14 -2.69 2.23 57.84
CA PRO A 14 -2.19 2.97 56.68
C PRO A 14 -2.31 2.21 55.34
N SER A 15 -2.26 0.87 55.40
CA SER A 15 -2.42 -0.01 54.25
C SER A 15 -3.85 -0.01 53.66
N LEU A 16 -4.88 0.16 54.49
CA LEU A 16 -6.28 0.19 54.04
C LEU A 16 -6.62 1.52 53.39
N VAL A 17 -6.12 2.62 53.98
CA VAL A 17 -6.26 3.97 53.44
C VAL A 17 -5.57 4.08 52.07
N MET A 18 -4.35 3.54 51.95
CA MET A 18 -3.64 3.52 50.66
C MET A 18 -4.37 2.67 49.62
N LYS A 19 -4.92 1.49 49.98
CA LYS A 19 -5.73 0.68 49.06
C LYS A 19 -6.99 1.40 48.59
N LEU A 20 -7.67 2.11 49.49
CA LEU A 20 -8.83 2.95 49.15
C LEU A 20 -8.44 4.09 48.21
N ILE A 21 -7.30 4.73 48.43
CA ILE A 21 -6.78 5.78 47.53
C ILE A 21 -6.47 5.20 46.14
N TYR A 22 -5.80 4.05 46.05
CA TYR A 22 -5.51 3.40 44.77
C TYR A 22 -6.79 2.97 44.04
N LEU A 23 -7.79 2.46 44.76
CA LEU A 23 -9.08 2.09 44.18
C LEU A 23 -9.81 3.34 43.65
N LEU A 24 -9.80 4.44 44.42
CA LEU A 24 -10.40 5.70 44.00
C LEU A 24 -9.70 6.27 42.76
N LEU A 25 -8.37 6.28 42.73
CA LEU A 25 -7.59 6.72 41.57
C LEU A 25 -7.85 5.84 40.34
N PHE A 26 -7.98 4.53 40.52
CA PHE A 26 -8.33 3.60 39.45
C PHE A 26 -9.75 3.85 38.93
N CYS A 27 -10.72 4.08 39.83
CA CYS A 27 -12.09 4.44 39.45
C CYS A 27 -12.17 5.79 38.73
N VAL A 28 -11.40 6.79 39.17
CA VAL A 28 -11.30 8.09 38.48
C VAL A 28 -10.68 7.91 37.10
N ALA A 29 -9.60 7.13 36.97
CA ALA A 29 -8.99 6.84 35.68
C ALA A 29 -9.95 6.10 34.72
N LEU A 30 -10.72 5.12 35.21
CA LEU A 30 -11.75 4.44 34.41
C LEU A 30 -12.89 5.40 34.01
N TYR A 31 -13.28 6.29 34.92
CA TYR A 31 -14.31 7.30 34.66
C TYR A 31 -13.83 8.33 33.64
N GLU A 32 -12.57 8.77 33.68
CA GLU A 32 -11.98 9.64 32.68
C GLU A 32 -11.87 8.95 31.31
N ILE A 33 -11.46 7.67 31.26
CA ILE A 33 -11.46 6.88 30.02
C ILE A 33 -12.88 6.74 29.45
N PHE A 34 -13.86 6.49 30.31
CA PHE A 34 -15.27 6.43 29.93
C PHE A 34 -15.78 7.78 29.41
N LEU A 35 -15.46 8.88 30.09
CA LEU A 35 -15.79 10.22 29.62
C LEU A 35 -15.11 10.53 28.29
N ILE A 36 -13.84 10.16 28.08
CA ILE A 36 -13.16 10.34 26.79
C ILE A 36 -13.86 9.55 25.68
N HIS A 37 -14.37 8.34 25.96
CA HIS A 37 -15.16 7.57 24.98
C HIS A 37 -16.57 8.13 24.79
N ALA A 38 -17.23 8.59 25.85
CA ALA A 38 -18.60 9.12 25.83
C ALA A 38 -18.69 10.56 25.30
N THR A 39 -17.58 11.31 25.35
CA THR A 39 -17.47 12.69 24.84
C THR A 39 -16.75 12.79 23.49
N GLN A 40 -16.27 11.68 22.92
CA GLN A 40 -16.11 11.65 21.48
C GLN A 40 -17.52 11.70 20.90
N PRO A 41 -17.94 12.81 20.26
CA PRO A 41 -19.22 12.79 19.59
C PRO A 41 -19.16 11.66 18.58
N ASP A 42 -20.09 10.71 18.67
CA ASP A 42 -20.54 9.94 17.52
C ASP A 42 -21.14 10.96 16.56
N VAL A 43 -20.25 11.67 15.84
CA VAL A 43 -20.63 12.44 14.69
C VAL A 43 -21.00 11.40 13.65
N HIS A 44 -22.25 10.95 13.68
CA HIS A 44 -22.90 10.35 12.53
C HIS A 44 -22.99 11.46 11.48
N ILE A 45 -21.86 11.72 10.81
CA ILE A 45 -21.83 12.52 9.59
C ILE A 45 -22.69 11.73 8.62
N HIS A 46 -23.85 12.27 8.26
CA HIS A 46 -24.61 11.79 7.13
C HIS A 46 -23.77 12.07 5.87
N TYR A 47 -22.95 11.09 5.49
CA TYR A 47 -22.19 11.17 4.25
C TYR A 47 -23.16 11.02 3.08
N TYR A 48 -23.54 12.13 2.46
CA TYR A 48 -24.31 12.11 1.23
C TYR A 48 -23.38 11.69 0.08
N TYR A 49 -23.29 10.39 -0.17
CA TYR A 49 -22.59 9.82 -1.31
C TYR A 49 -23.60 9.57 -2.42
N ASP A 50 -23.53 10.40 -3.47
CA ASP A 50 -24.25 10.15 -4.72
C ASP A 50 -23.28 9.54 -5.75
N PRO A 51 -23.37 8.23 -6.03
CA PRO A 51 -22.51 7.58 -7.02
C PRO A 51 -22.68 8.15 -8.43
N LYS A 52 -23.79 8.84 -8.74
CA LYS A 52 -24.05 9.46 -10.05
C LYS A 52 -23.47 10.88 -10.16
N LEU A 53 -23.24 11.56 -9.04
CA LEU A 53 -22.69 12.93 -8.99
C LEU A 53 -21.16 12.98 -8.95
N HIS A 54 -20.50 11.85 -8.61
CA HIS A 54 -19.05 11.72 -8.65
C HIS A 54 -18.63 10.75 -9.77
N ARG A 55 -18.60 11.28 -11.00
CA ARG A 55 -17.54 10.84 -11.93
C ARG A 55 -16.23 11.29 -11.29
N ASP A 56 -15.58 10.42 -10.52
CA ASP A 56 -14.19 10.61 -10.12
C ASP A 56 -13.36 10.75 -11.40
N SER A 57 -13.14 11.99 -11.84
CA SER A 57 -12.26 12.27 -12.97
C SER A 57 -10.79 12.12 -12.56
N SER A 58 -10.51 12.15 -11.25
CA SER A 58 -9.17 12.00 -10.70
C SER A 58 -8.97 10.66 -10.00
N ILE A 59 -7.72 10.17 -10.03
CA ILE A 59 -7.28 8.97 -9.32
C ILE A 59 -6.49 9.40 -8.08
N ASP A 60 -6.90 8.95 -6.91
CA ASP A 60 -6.22 9.21 -5.64
C ASP A 60 -5.19 8.13 -5.32
N LEU A 61 -3.92 8.51 -5.18
CA LEU A 61 -2.84 7.62 -4.81
C LEU A 61 -2.30 8.01 -3.44
N THR A 62 -2.25 7.07 -2.49
CA THR A 62 -1.71 7.30 -1.15
C THR A 62 -0.40 6.58 -0.95
N MET A 63 0.60 7.24 -0.37
CA MET A 63 1.91 6.65 -0.08
C MET A 63 2.37 7.01 1.34
N VAL A 64 3.06 6.07 1.97
CA VAL A 64 3.66 6.24 3.29
C VAL A 64 5.17 6.40 3.14
N LEU A 65 5.70 7.54 3.57
CA LEU A 65 7.05 7.96 3.28
C LEU A 65 7.88 8.07 4.56
N LYS A 66 8.96 7.31 4.67
CA LYS A 66 9.85 7.32 5.82
C LYS A 66 11.31 7.48 5.40
N GLY A 67 11.96 8.53 5.90
CA GLY A 67 13.38 8.81 5.72
C GLY A 67 13.76 9.34 4.33
N VAL A 68 14.94 9.93 4.23
CA VAL A 68 15.40 10.68 3.04
C VAL A 68 15.44 9.86 1.74
N LYS A 69 15.78 8.57 1.83
CA LYS A 69 15.95 7.70 0.65
C LYS A 69 14.66 7.48 -0.13
N VAL A 70 13.51 7.64 0.52
CA VAL A 70 12.19 7.42 -0.09
C VAL A 70 11.88 8.44 -1.18
N ALA A 71 12.50 9.62 -1.14
CA ALA A 71 12.22 10.69 -2.09
C ALA A 71 12.55 10.29 -3.53
N ARG A 72 13.69 9.60 -3.70
CA ARG A 72 14.14 9.06 -4.99
C ARG A 72 13.17 8.01 -5.52
N ARG A 73 12.70 7.12 -4.65
CA ARG A 73 11.76 6.04 -4.98
C ARG A 73 10.41 6.57 -5.44
N VAL A 74 9.82 7.49 -4.68
CA VAL A 74 8.55 8.14 -5.03
C VAL A 74 8.67 8.89 -6.35
N THR A 75 9.76 9.62 -6.55
CA THR A 75 9.99 10.36 -7.80
C THR A 75 10.02 9.43 -9.01
N VAL A 76 10.73 8.30 -8.91
CA VAL A 76 10.77 7.27 -9.96
C VAL A 76 9.40 6.64 -10.17
N LEU A 77 8.67 6.30 -9.10
CA LEU A 77 7.32 5.74 -9.18
C LEU A 77 6.35 6.71 -9.88
N VAL A 78 6.36 8.01 -9.56
CA VAL A 78 5.51 9.00 -10.23
C VAL A 78 5.86 9.15 -11.71
N LYS A 79 7.16 9.20 -12.07
CA LYS A 79 7.60 9.17 -13.48
C LYS A 79 7.08 7.92 -14.20
N ASN A 80 7.19 6.76 -13.57
CA ASN A 80 6.74 5.48 -14.10
C ASN A 80 5.22 5.48 -14.33
N ILE A 81 4.42 5.97 -13.39
CA ILE A 81 2.96 6.13 -13.55
C ILE A 81 2.64 7.06 -14.73
N LEU A 82 3.29 8.23 -14.80
CA LEU A 82 3.07 9.21 -15.86
C LEU A 82 3.44 8.68 -17.25
N TYR A 83 4.51 7.89 -17.33
CA TYR A 83 4.87 7.20 -18.56
C TYR A 83 3.73 6.30 -19.05
N PHE A 84 3.15 5.46 -18.18
CA PHE A 84 2.02 4.59 -18.56
C PHE A 84 0.70 5.33 -18.78
N GLN A 85 0.58 6.60 -18.35
CA GLN A 85 -0.47 7.52 -18.81
C GLN A 85 -0.15 8.17 -20.19
N GLY A 86 1.01 7.86 -20.77
CA GLY A 86 1.45 8.42 -22.05
C GLY A 86 1.93 9.87 -21.95
N ARG A 87 2.48 10.28 -20.81
CA ARG A 87 2.89 11.68 -20.53
C ARG A 87 4.39 11.93 -20.59
N LEU A 88 5.16 11.05 -21.23
CA LEU A 88 6.57 11.28 -21.54
C LEU A 88 6.69 12.09 -22.85
N ASP A 89 7.39 13.22 -22.80
CA ASP A 89 7.66 14.07 -23.96
C ASP A 89 8.80 13.54 -24.83
N ASN A 90 8.51 12.52 -25.64
CA ASN A 90 9.51 11.87 -26.51
C ASN A 90 10.10 12.79 -27.60
N GLY A 91 9.57 14.01 -27.79
CA GLY A 91 10.05 14.96 -28.81
C GLY A 91 11.23 15.83 -28.37
N SER A 92 11.53 15.88 -27.06
CA SER A 92 12.57 16.74 -26.49
C SER A 92 13.91 16.00 -26.34
N GLU A 93 15.02 16.70 -26.58
CA GLU A 93 16.37 16.16 -26.40
C GLU A 93 16.58 15.69 -24.95
N ASN A 94 17.11 14.47 -24.76
CA ASN A 94 17.27 13.76 -23.48
C ASN A 94 15.99 13.21 -22.83
N CYS A 95 14.84 13.27 -23.50
CA CYS A 95 13.58 12.68 -23.02
C CYS A 95 13.28 11.33 -23.67
N HIS A 96 14.29 10.47 -23.74
CA HIS A 96 14.16 9.13 -24.31
C HIS A 96 14.32 8.06 -23.23
N LEU A 97 13.30 7.20 -23.14
CA LEU A 97 13.40 5.98 -22.35
C LEU A 97 14.15 4.93 -23.17
N GLN A 98 15.29 4.44 -22.69
CA GLN A 98 15.94 3.28 -23.31
C GLN A 98 15.11 2.03 -22.99
N ILE A 99 14.19 1.69 -23.89
CA ILE A 99 13.28 0.56 -23.72
C ILE A 99 14.06 -0.74 -23.83
N ILE A 100 13.82 -1.65 -22.88
CA ILE A 100 14.57 -2.91 -22.74
C ILE A 100 13.99 -4.03 -23.64
N SER A 101 12.79 -3.87 -24.21
CA SER A 101 12.14 -4.92 -25.04
C SER A 101 11.74 -4.46 -26.45
N LYS A 102 11.84 -5.37 -27.43
CA LYS A 102 11.51 -5.18 -28.86
C LYS A 102 10.32 -6.03 -29.36
N ARG A 103 9.58 -6.71 -28.48
CA ARG A 103 8.54 -7.69 -28.87
C ARG A 103 7.18 -7.44 -28.22
N LEU A 104 6.62 -6.27 -28.48
CA LEU A 104 5.21 -5.99 -28.24
C LEU A 104 4.61 -5.35 -29.49
N CYS A 105 3.33 -5.61 -29.73
CA CYS A 105 2.61 -5.03 -30.86
C CYS A 105 1.98 -3.72 -30.43
N VAL A 106 1.89 -2.75 -31.34
CA VAL A 106 1.10 -1.55 -31.09
C VAL A 106 -0.36 -1.96 -31.12
N ASP A 107 -1.04 -1.86 -29.98
CA ASP A 107 -2.48 -2.03 -29.95
C ASP A 107 -3.13 -0.76 -30.52
N GLY A 108 -4.13 -0.92 -31.38
CA GLY A 108 -4.97 0.20 -31.84
C GLY A 108 -5.85 0.78 -30.72
N GLY A 109 -5.75 0.23 -29.51
CA GLY A 109 -6.44 0.61 -28.28
C GLY A 109 -6.10 2.02 -27.83
N ASN A 110 -6.93 2.96 -28.28
CA ASN A 110 -6.78 4.39 -28.06
C ASN A 110 -7.29 4.83 -26.67
N ARG A 111 -6.71 4.30 -25.57
CA ARG A 111 -7.00 4.83 -24.22
C ARG A 111 -5.74 5.28 -23.50
N ARG A 112 -5.22 6.42 -23.96
CA ARG A 112 -4.38 7.29 -23.12
C ARG A 112 -5.29 7.98 -22.11
N ASP A 113 -5.80 7.22 -21.13
CA ASP A 113 -6.50 7.84 -20.02
C ASP A 113 -5.47 8.60 -19.19
N GLN A 114 -5.46 9.92 -19.39
CA GLN A 114 -4.65 10.88 -18.66
C GLN A 114 -5.46 11.45 -17.48
N ALA A 115 -6.27 10.63 -16.81
CA ALA A 115 -6.96 10.99 -15.58
C ALA A 115 -6.02 11.77 -14.64
N PRO A 116 -6.44 12.98 -14.18
CA PRO A 116 -5.71 13.71 -13.16
C PRO A 116 -5.35 12.85 -11.95
N LEU A 117 -4.17 13.05 -11.37
CA LEU A 117 -3.70 12.32 -10.20
C LEU A 117 -3.72 13.23 -8.97
N ARG A 118 -4.20 12.70 -7.85
CA ARG A 118 -4.08 13.33 -6.53
C ARG A 118 -3.20 12.47 -5.65
N LEU A 119 -2.02 12.96 -5.30
CA LEU A 119 -1.05 12.26 -4.47
C LEU A 119 -1.25 12.63 -3.00
N HIS A 120 -1.54 11.66 -2.15
CA HIS A 120 -1.67 11.81 -0.71
C HIS A 120 -0.43 11.23 -0.03
N LEU A 121 0.47 12.10 0.42
CA LEU A 121 1.78 11.71 0.93
C LEU A 121 1.80 11.83 2.45
N ILE A 122 1.81 10.69 3.14
CA ILE A 122 1.90 10.64 4.61
C ILE A 122 3.38 10.44 4.95
N ALA A 123 4.04 11.49 5.44
CA ALA A 123 5.50 11.55 5.45
C ALA A 123 6.07 12.02 6.79
N ASP A 124 7.17 11.38 7.21
CA ASP A 124 7.98 11.86 8.33
C ASP A 124 8.73 13.15 7.97
N LEU A 125 9.33 13.82 8.97
CA LEU A 125 10.01 15.09 8.76
C LEU A 125 11.06 15.06 7.64
N ASP A 126 11.90 14.01 7.62
CA ASP A 126 12.97 13.86 6.65
C ASP A 126 12.41 13.70 5.22
N ALA A 127 11.43 12.80 5.04
CA ALA A 127 10.81 12.59 3.74
C ALA A 127 10.04 13.83 3.25
N ARG A 128 9.39 14.58 4.16
CA ARG A 128 8.68 15.83 3.82
C ARG A 128 9.62 16.88 3.24
N ASN A 129 10.80 17.05 3.82
CA ASN A 129 11.76 18.05 3.36
C ASN A 129 12.26 17.71 1.95
N GLU A 130 12.66 16.46 1.72
CA GLU A 130 13.19 16.00 0.43
C GLU A 130 12.12 16.03 -0.68
N ILE A 131 10.94 15.46 -0.42
CA ILE A 131 9.84 15.44 -1.39
C ILE A 131 9.30 16.84 -1.64
N GLY A 132 9.18 17.65 -0.59
CA GLY A 132 8.72 19.03 -0.70
C GLY A 132 9.61 19.86 -1.61
N ALA A 133 10.93 19.68 -1.56
CA ALA A 133 11.86 20.34 -2.48
C ALA A 133 11.63 19.89 -3.93
N ILE A 134 11.47 18.59 -4.19
CA ILE A 134 11.26 18.05 -5.53
C ILE A 134 9.95 18.54 -6.15
N PHE A 135 8.83 18.41 -5.44
CA PHE A 135 7.50 18.78 -5.96
C PHE A 135 7.22 20.29 -5.93
N LYS A 136 8.07 21.08 -5.26
CA LYS A 136 8.07 22.54 -5.38
C LYS A 136 8.63 23.01 -6.73
N ASP A 137 9.51 22.24 -7.37
CA ASP A 137 10.08 22.58 -8.67
C ASP A 137 9.41 21.80 -9.80
N TRP A 138 9.00 20.55 -9.55
CA TRP A 138 8.37 19.68 -10.53
C TRP A 138 6.84 19.75 -10.47
N HIS A 139 6.25 20.37 -11.49
CA HIS A 139 4.80 20.58 -11.61
C HIS A 139 4.23 19.93 -12.87
N PRO A 140 4.14 18.59 -12.94
CA PRO A 140 3.48 17.93 -14.05
C PRO A 140 1.98 18.31 -14.07
N SER A 141 1.47 18.56 -15.27
CA SER A 141 0.08 18.92 -15.53
C SER A 141 -0.87 17.84 -15.03
N GLY A 142 -1.99 18.27 -14.44
CA GLY A 142 -3.00 17.35 -13.93
C GLY A 142 -2.52 16.47 -12.76
N ILE A 143 -1.46 16.85 -12.05
CA ILE A 143 -1.11 16.28 -10.74
C ILE A 143 -1.34 17.32 -9.66
N SER A 144 -2.06 16.93 -8.60
CA SER A 144 -2.09 17.62 -7.32
C SER A 144 -1.46 16.73 -6.25
N TRP A 145 -0.83 17.33 -5.24
CA TRP A 145 -0.26 16.57 -4.13
C TRP A 145 -0.60 17.24 -2.79
N TYR A 146 -0.79 16.41 -1.78
CA TYR A 146 -1.17 16.78 -0.43
C TYR A 146 -0.24 16.09 0.55
N MET A 147 0.35 16.86 1.45
CA MET A 147 1.29 16.36 2.45
C MET A 147 0.63 16.26 3.82
N TYR A 148 0.78 15.11 4.47
CA TYR A 148 0.27 14.83 5.81
C TYR A 148 1.44 14.49 6.73
N GLU A 149 1.57 15.24 7.82
CA GLU A 149 2.62 15.00 8.82
C GLU A 149 2.38 13.67 9.52
N MET A 150 3.29 12.74 9.32
CA MET A 150 3.20 11.40 9.89
C MET A 150 3.18 11.46 11.43
N GLU A 151 3.97 12.35 12.04
CA GLU A 151 4.09 12.50 13.48
C GLU A 151 2.78 12.91 14.17
N LYS A 152 2.00 13.78 13.53
CA LYS A 152 0.68 14.21 14.04
C LYS A 152 -0.34 13.07 14.06
N ASN A 153 -0.08 11.99 13.32
CA ASN A 153 -0.99 10.86 13.19
C ASN A 153 -0.61 9.65 14.04
N TRP A 154 0.49 9.72 14.81
CA TRP A 154 0.89 8.69 15.77
C TRP A 154 -0.18 8.31 16.79
N PRO A 155 -0.96 9.24 17.37
CA PRO A 155 -2.03 8.88 18.31
C PRO A 155 -3.09 7.94 17.71
N LYS A 156 -3.24 7.92 16.37
CA LYS A 156 -4.20 7.04 15.68
C LYS A 156 -3.77 5.57 15.71
N ILE A 157 -2.49 5.28 15.99
CA ILE A 157 -1.90 3.93 16.02
C ILE A 157 -1.14 3.63 17.33
N SER A 158 -1.15 4.53 18.30
CA SER A 158 -0.24 4.51 19.47
C SER A 158 -0.55 3.43 20.51
N LEU A 159 -1.76 2.87 20.51
CA LEU A 159 -2.20 1.85 21.47
C LEU A 159 -1.62 0.45 21.18
N VAL A 160 -0.77 0.33 20.16
CA VAL A 160 -0.33 -0.95 19.62
C VAL A 160 1.18 -1.11 19.81
N PRO A 161 1.66 -2.01 20.67
CA PRO A 161 3.07 -2.31 20.78
C PRO A 161 3.59 -2.93 19.46
N TYR A 162 4.75 -2.47 19.00
CA TYR A 162 5.33 -2.83 17.70
C TYR A 162 6.79 -3.23 17.83
N ASP A 163 7.22 -4.13 16.96
CA ASP A 163 8.60 -4.63 16.82
C ASP A 163 8.87 -4.89 15.34
N HIS A 164 8.61 -3.86 14.52
CA HIS A 164 8.78 -3.91 13.07
C HIS A 164 10.01 -3.07 12.68
N PRO A 165 10.84 -3.48 11.70
CA PRO A 165 12.03 -2.72 11.28
C PRO A 165 11.73 -1.26 10.88
N SER A 166 10.58 -1.03 10.24
CA SER A 166 10.09 0.32 9.90
C SER A 166 9.48 1.09 11.10
N GLY A 167 9.43 0.50 12.29
CA GLY A 167 8.83 1.10 13.50
C GLY A 167 7.34 1.40 13.33
N LYS A 168 6.85 2.45 14.01
CA LYS A 168 5.43 2.89 13.97
C LYS A 168 4.88 3.12 12.55
N SER A 169 5.72 3.56 11.61
CA SER A 169 5.30 3.80 10.24
C SER A 169 4.71 2.57 9.55
N ALA A 170 5.08 1.35 9.98
CA ALA A 170 4.55 0.11 9.44
C ALA A 170 3.03 -0.08 9.68
N LEU A 171 2.45 0.68 10.60
CA LEU A 171 1.03 0.62 10.95
C LEU A 171 0.20 1.78 10.38
N ILE A 172 0.84 2.80 9.81
CA ILE A 172 0.16 4.06 9.49
C ILE A 172 -0.87 3.90 8.36
N LYS A 173 -0.68 2.90 7.49
CA LYS A 173 -1.67 2.52 6.46
C LYS A 173 -3.05 2.21 7.08
N LEU A 174 -3.09 1.65 8.29
CA LEU A 174 -4.34 1.38 9.01
C LEU A 174 -5.09 2.66 9.44
N ALA A 175 -4.40 3.80 9.53
CA ALA A 175 -5.00 5.07 9.91
C ALA A 175 -5.48 5.91 8.70
N ILE A 176 -5.22 5.47 7.46
CA ILE A 176 -5.59 6.17 6.22
C ILE A 176 -7.05 6.66 6.21
N PRO A 177 -8.07 5.85 6.59
CA PRO A 177 -9.47 6.32 6.64
C PRO A 177 -9.70 7.53 7.55
N ARG A 178 -8.87 7.72 8.58
CA ARG A 178 -8.88 8.88 9.48
C ARG A 178 -7.89 9.98 9.11
N ILE A 179 -6.90 9.71 8.25
CA ILE A 179 -5.89 10.71 7.85
C ILE A 179 -6.39 11.52 6.67
N LEU A 180 -6.93 10.85 5.64
CA LEU A 180 -7.36 11.55 4.43
C LEU A 180 -8.68 12.31 4.68
N PRO A 181 -8.88 13.45 4.00
CA PRO A 181 -10.12 14.22 4.06
C PRO A 181 -11.37 13.38 3.74
N VAL A 182 -12.51 13.81 4.30
CA VAL A 182 -13.81 13.11 4.15
C VAL A 182 -14.30 13.05 2.70
N ASN A 183 -13.90 14.00 1.86
CA ASN A 183 -14.22 14.05 0.43
C ASN A 183 -13.29 13.19 -0.43
N VAL A 184 -12.29 12.52 0.16
CA VAL A 184 -11.57 11.43 -0.51
C VAL A 184 -12.30 10.14 -0.18
N PHE A 185 -12.98 9.57 -1.20
CA PHE A 185 -13.82 8.40 -1.02
C PHE A 185 -13.10 7.08 -1.30
N ARG A 186 -12.11 7.10 -2.20
CA ARG A 186 -11.32 5.94 -2.60
C ARG A 186 -9.87 6.34 -2.74
N THR A 187 -8.95 5.41 -2.54
CA THR A 187 -7.54 5.62 -2.86
C THR A 187 -6.82 4.31 -3.12
N ILE A 188 -5.86 4.31 -4.05
CA ILE A 188 -4.89 3.22 -4.19
C ILE A 188 -3.70 3.56 -3.30
N VAL A 189 -3.49 2.75 -2.27
CA VAL A 189 -2.30 2.80 -1.42
C VAL A 189 -1.19 2.00 -2.07
N LEU A 190 -0.04 2.63 -2.30
CA LEU A 190 1.14 2.02 -2.91
C LEU A 190 2.33 2.08 -1.97
N ASP A 191 3.06 0.97 -1.86
CA ASP A 191 4.42 1.02 -1.36
C ASP A 191 5.34 1.74 -2.34
N THR A 192 6.42 2.30 -1.81
CA THR A 192 7.33 3.17 -2.59
C THR A 192 8.33 2.40 -3.44
N ASP A 193 8.41 1.08 -3.27
CA ASP A 193 9.26 0.15 -3.99
C ASP A 193 8.46 -0.74 -4.95
N VAL A 194 7.40 -0.16 -5.54
CA VAL A 194 6.66 -0.75 -6.65
C VAL A 194 7.00 -0.06 -7.97
N LEU A 195 6.78 -0.75 -9.09
CA LEU A 195 6.81 -0.20 -10.44
C LEU A 195 5.63 -0.75 -11.24
N LEU A 196 4.93 0.12 -11.95
CA LEU A 196 3.87 -0.25 -12.87
C LEU A 196 4.44 -0.63 -14.24
N ASN A 197 3.70 -1.49 -14.92
CA ASN A 197 3.85 -1.86 -16.32
C ASN A 197 2.52 -1.73 -17.07
N ALA A 198 1.64 -0.85 -16.59
CA ALA A 198 0.29 -0.60 -17.10
C ALA A 198 -0.26 0.74 -16.63
N ASN A 199 -1.35 1.21 -17.24
CA ASN A 199 -1.99 2.44 -16.80
C ASN A 199 -2.70 2.22 -15.46
N VAL A 200 -2.42 3.08 -14.47
CA VAL A 200 -3.02 3.02 -13.13
C VAL A 200 -4.55 3.14 -13.14
N ALA A 201 -5.14 3.72 -14.20
CA ALA A 201 -6.58 3.75 -14.39
C ALA A 201 -7.20 2.35 -14.50
N GLU A 202 -6.48 1.37 -15.07
CA GLU A 202 -6.94 -0.02 -15.11
C GLU A 202 -7.05 -0.61 -13.70
N LEU A 203 -6.12 -0.26 -12.79
CA LEU A 203 -6.18 -0.66 -11.40
C LEU A 203 -7.33 0.04 -10.67
N TRP A 204 -7.52 1.35 -10.91
CA TRP A 204 -8.61 2.13 -10.32
C TRP A 204 -9.99 1.56 -10.66
N ASP A 205 -10.16 1.03 -11.87
CA ASP A 205 -11.42 0.45 -12.33
C ASP A 205 -11.87 -0.77 -11.50
N TYR A 206 -10.97 -1.45 -10.77
CA TYR A 206 -11.34 -2.56 -9.89
C TYR A 206 -12.25 -2.15 -8.72
N PHE A 207 -12.27 -0.88 -8.32
CA PHE A 207 -13.24 -0.40 -7.33
C PHE A 207 -14.70 -0.63 -7.77
N LYS A 208 -14.97 -0.65 -9.08
CA LYS A 208 -16.31 -0.91 -9.64
C LYS A 208 -16.75 -2.37 -9.47
N LEU A 209 -15.82 -3.26 -9.14
CA LEU A 209 -16.06 -4.70 -8.98
C LEU A 209 -16.30 -5.09 -7.52
N PHE A 210 -16.15 -4.17 -6.57
CA PHE A 210 -16.41 -4.45 -5.16
C PHE A 210 -17.90 -4.64 -4.93
N ASN A 211 -18.28 -5.75 -4.29
CA ASN A 211 -19.64 -5.92 -3.79
C ASN A 211 -19.89 -5.04 -2.55
N ASP A 212 -21.10 -5.06 -2.00
CA ASP A 212 -21.49 -4.17 -0.89
C ASP A 212 -20.66 -4.35 0.39
N ASP A 213 -20.20 -5.57 0.66
CA ASP A 213 -19.39 -5.92 1.85
C ASP A 213 -17.89 -5.59 1.67
N GLN A 214 -17.42 -5.53 0.43
CA GLN A 214 -16.02 -5.32 0.11
C GLN A 214 -15.64 -3.83 0.14
N ALA A 215 -14.56 -3.53 0.87
CA ALA A 215 -14.00 -2.19 1.00
C ALA A 215 -12.48 -2.12 0.82
N ILE A 216 -11.79 -3.26 0.73
CA ILE A 216 -10.34 -3.32 0.49
C ILE A 216 -10.03 -4.28 -0.65
N GLY A 217 -9.38 -3.82 -1.71
CA GLY A 217 -8.83 -4.67 -2.77
C GLY A 217 -7.35 -4.92 -2.54
N CYS A 218 -6.91 -6.16 -2.66
CA CYS A 218 -5.50 -6.52 -2.44
C CYS A 218 -5.13 -7.80 -3.20
N VAL A 219 -3.84 -8.09 -3.27
CA VAL A 219 -3.35 -9.38 -3.76
C VAL A 219 -2.90 -10.20 -2.56
N TRP A 220 -3.21 -11.50 -2.60
CA TRP A 220 -2.74 -12.46 -1.59
C TRP A 220 -1.20 -12.52 -1.55
N GLU A 221 -0.64 -12.84 -0.39
CA GLU A 221 0.81 -13.00 -0.18
C GLU A 221 1.35 -14.14 -1.05
N GLN A 222 2.40 -13.92 -1.84
CA GLN A 222 2.86 -14.91 -2.84
C GLN A 222 3.98 -15.82 -2.33
N LYS A 223 4.38 -15.67 -1.07
CA LYS A 223 5.36 -16.52 -0.40
C LYS A 223 4.77 -17.89 -0.03
N TYR A 224 4.55 -18.72 -1.04
CA TYR A 224 4.06 -20.10 -0.91
C TYR A 224 4.96 -21.08 -1.68
N PRO A 225 5.03 -22.35 -1.23
CA PRO A 225 5.46 -23.43 -2.11
C PRO A 225 4.57 -23.47 -3.36
N VAL A 226 5.16 -23.71 -4.53
CA VAL A 226 4.44 -23.71 -5.83
C VAL A 226 3.20 -24.59 -5.84
N SER A 227 3.30 -25.75 -5.17
CA SER A 227 2.19 -26.70 -5.01
C SER A 227 0.96 -26.09 -4.32
N SER A 228 1.15 -25.03 -3.54
CA SER A 228 0.11 -24.35 -2.77
C SER A 228 -0.45 -23.11 -3.48
N CYS A 229 0.12 -22.69 -4.62
CA CYS A 229 -0.32 -21.51 -5.35
C CYS A 229 -1.75 -21.63 -5.90
N GLU A 230 -2.30 -22.83 -6.05
CA GLU A 230 -3.70 -23.02 -6.45
C GLU A 230 -4.68 -22.49 -5.40
N LEU A 231 -4.28 -22.50 -4.12
CA LEU A 231 -5.06 -21.96 -3.00
C LEU A 231 -5.23 -20.44 -3.08
N MET A 232 -4.45 -19.78 -3.93
CA MET A 232 -4.47 -18.32 -4.15
C MET A 232 -5.59 -17.86 -5.10
N ARG A 233 -6.33 -18.79 -5.73
CA ARG A 233 -7.39 -18.46 -6.70
C ARG A 233 -8.77 -18.27 -6.08
N GLY A 234 -8.89 -18.37 -4.75
CA GLY A 234 -10.15 -18.29 -4.02
C GLY A 234 -10.46 -16.91 -3.42
N SER A 235 -11.72 -16.74 -3.00
CA SER A 235 -12.21 -15.53 -2.31
C SER A 235 -11.85 -15.48 -0.81
N ARG A 236 -11.33 -16.58 -0.26
CA ARG A 236 -10.87 -16.64 1.14
C ARG A 236 -9.42 -16.19 1.21
N ILE A 237 -9.09 -15.35 2.18
CA ILE A 237 -7.71 -14.99 2.48
C ILE A 237 -6.93 -16.29 2.75
N PRO A 238 -5.89 -16.58 1.95
CA PRO A 238 -5.03 -17.75 2.16
C PRO A 238 -4.28 -17.68 3.51
N THR A 239 -3.75 -18.80 4.01
CA THR A 239 -3.13 -18.87 5.35
C THR A 239 -2.01 -17.83 5.56
N GLU A 240 -1.24 -17.56 4.52
CA GLU A 240 -0.08 -16.66 4.57
C GLU A 240 -0.53 -15.18 4.44
N GLY A 241 -1.82 -14.98 4.16
CA GLY A 241 -2.47 -13.69 4.20
C GLY A 241 -2.44 -12.93 2.88
N LEU A 242 -2.58 -11.62 3.00
CA LEU A 242 -2.45 -10.64 1.94
C LEU A 242 -1.14 -9.87 2.03
N ASN A 243 -0.73 -9.30 0.90
CA ASN A 243 0.37 -8.36 0.82
C ASN A 243 -0.14 -6.92 0.76
N SER A 244 0.40 -6.03 1.60
CA SER A 244 -0.05 -4.63 1.69
C SER A 244 0.69 -3.66 0.76
N GLY A 245 1.54 -4.16 -0.14
CA GLY A 245 2.26 -3.34 -1.12
C GLY A 245 1.34 -2.57 -2.08
N VAL A 246 0.15 -3.11 -2.33
CA VAL A 246 -0.90 -2.49 -3.11
C VAL A 246 -2.24 -2.75 -2.43
N LEU A 247 -2.94 -1.68 -2.02
CA LEU A 247 -4.29 -1.75 -1.45
C LEU A 247 -5.22 -0.77 -2.15
N LEU A 248 -6.38 -1.21 -2.60
CA LEU A 248 -7.49 -0.35 -3.01
C LEU A 248 -8.40 -0.13 -1.81
N MET A 249 -8.38 1.04 -1.21
CA MET A 249 -9.22 1.33 -0.04
C MET A 249 -10.43 2.18 -0.42
N ASP A 250 -11.64 1.65 -0.25
CA ASP A 250 -12.89 2.42 -0.31
C ASP A 250 -13.11 3.06 1.07
N LEU A 251 -12.56 4.26 1.23
CA LEU A 251 -12.58 5.02 2.48
C LEU A 251 -14.00 5.38 2.90
N PHE A 252 -14.92 5.57 1.95
CA PHE A 252 -16.32 5.80 2.25
C PHE A 252 -16.93 4.59 2.98
N LYS A 253 -16.78 3.39 2.42
CA LYS A 253 -17.27 2.16 3.05
C LYS A 253 -16.58 1.89 4.39
N LEU A 254 -15.25 2.01 4.45
CA LEU A 254 -14.50 1.78 5.69
C LEU A 254 -14.96 2.71 6.83
N ARG A 255 -15.18 4.00 6.55
CA ARG A 255 -15.70 4.95 7.55
C ARG A 255 -17.12 4.61 8.01
N LYS A 256 -17.93 3.96 7.17
CA LYS A 256 -19.30 3.52 7.51
C LYS A 256 -19.33 2.19 8.27
N MET A 257 -18.34 1.32 8.08
CA MET A 257 -18.24 -0.02 8.66
C MET A 257 -17.51 -0.04 10.03
N ASP A 258 -17.48 1.08 10.75
CA ASP A 258 -16.78 1.22 12.04
C ASP A 258 -15.33 0.71 12.00
N TRP A 259 -14.59 1.06 10.96
CA TRP A 259 -13.21 0.61 10.71
C TRP A 259 -12.30 0.63 11.95
N GLU A 260 -12.44 1.66 12.78
CA GLU A 260 -11.64 1.84 14.00
C GLU A 260 -11.87 0.74 15.03
N ILE A 261 -13.13 0.31 15.20
CA ILE A 261 -13.50 -0.80 16.07
C ILE A 261 -12.95 -2.09 15.49
N MET A 262 -13.12 -2.29 14.17
CA MET A 262 -12.70 -3.51 13.48
C MET A 262 -11.17 -3.72 13.57
N ARG A 263 -10.38 -2.71 13.19
CA ARG A 263 -8.91 -2.77 13.27
C ARG A 263 -8.42 -2.86 14.72
N GLY A 264 -9.11 -2.22 15.66
CA GLY A 264 -8.77 -2.27 17.09
C GLY A 264 -8.97 -3.67 17.67
N SER A 265 -10.09 -4.31 17.32
CA SER A 265 -10.38 -5.70 17.69
C SER A 265 -9.35 -6.67 17.10
N ALA A 266 -9.03 -6.54 15.81
CA ALA A 266 -7.99 -7.32 15.16
C ALA A 266 -6.61 -7.12 15.80
N ALA A 267 -6.24 -5.88 16.14
CA ALA A 267 -4.99 -5.61 16.85
C ALA A 267 -4.94 -6.25 18.24
N ARG A 268 -6.02 -6.17 19.00
CA ARG A 268 -6.11 -6.87 20.29
C ARG A 268 -5.97 -8.38 20.11
N GLN A 269 -6.63 -8.95 19.10
CA GLN A 269 -6.54 -10.39 18.81
C GLN A 269 -5.12 -10.80 18.41
N TYR A 270 -4.43 -10.02 17.59
CA TYR A 270 -3.03 -10.24 17.26
C TYR A 270 -2.16 -10.29 18.52
N LEU A 271 -2.37 -9.32 19.42
CA LEU A 271 -1.59 -9.16 20.64
C LEU A 271 -1.88 -10.22 21.72
N LEU A 272 -3.00 -10.94 21.63
CA LEU A 272 -3.23 -12.11 22.47
C LEU A 272 -2.31 -13.29 22.11
N ARG A 273 -1.80 -13.32 20.87
CA ARG A 273 -0.93 -14.39 20.35
C ARG A 273 0.53 -13.96 20.24
N HIS A 274 0.78 -12.66 20.17
CA HIS A 274 2.10 -12.07 19.95
C HIS A 274 2.34 -10.90 20.88
N LEU A 275 3.54 -10.78 21.45
CA LEU A 275 3.88 -9.66 22.34
C LEU A 275 3.95 -8.30 21.62
N TYR A 276 4.23 -8.30 20.31
CA TYR A 276 4.42 -7.12 19.49
C TYR A 276 3.90 -7.37 18.07
N ILE A 277 3.44 -6.32 17.38
CA ILE A 277 3.16 -6.42 15.94
C ILE A 277 4.46 -6.38 15.14
N ARG A 278 4.80 -7.53 14.56
CA ARG A 278 6.00 -7.74 13.74
C ARG A 278 5.76 -7.67 12.24
N LEU A 279 4.53 -7.86 11.79
CA LEU A 279 4.14 -7.84 10.37
C LEU A 279 3.52 -6.51 9.93
N GLY A 280 3.67 -5.45 10.74
CA GLY A 280 3.08 -4.15 10.45
C GLY A 280 1.56 -4.23 10.24
N ASP A 281 1.07 -3.48 9.26
CA ASP A 281 -0.33 -3.44 8.87
C ASP A 281 -0.86 -4.79 8.35
N GLN A 282 -0.06 -5.56 7.60
CA GLN A 282 -0.45 -6.90 7.12
C GLN A 282 -0.88 -7.81 8.26
N GLY A 283 -0.20 -7.76 9.40
CA GLY A 283 -0.55 -8.56 10.58
C GLY A 283 -1.97 -8.30 11.09
N ILE A 284 -2.43 -7.05 11.00
CA ILE A 284 -3.79 -6.67 11.40
C ILE A 284 -4.79 -6.97 10.31
N LEU A 285 -4.47 -6.62 9.06
CA LEU A 285 -5.34 -6.84 7.92
C LEU A 285 -5.68 -8.33 7.74
N ASN A 286 -4.71 -9.22 7.98
CA ASN A 286 -4.90 -10.67 7.89
C ASN A 286 -5.84 -11.28 8.95
N LEU A 287 -6.18 -10.53 10.01
CA LEU A 287 -7.12 -10.98 11.04
C LEU A 287 -8.55 -10.46 10.81
N LEU A 288 -8.75 -9.59 9.82
CA LEU A 288 -10.08 -9.07 9.47
C LEU A 288 -10.89 -10.13 8.72
N ASN A 289 -12.22 -9.94 8.67
CA ASN A 289 -13.11 -10.84 7.96
C ASN A 289 -12.80 -10.83 6.45
N SER A 290 -12.66 -12.01 5.83
CA SER A 290 -12.39 -12.15 4.40
C SER A 290 -13.45 -11.50 3.51
N SER A 291 -14.70 -11.35 3.97
CA SER A 291 -15.77 -10.67 3.20
C SER A 291 -15.46 -9.19 2.93
N LEU A 292 -14.58 -8.56 3.72
CA LEU A 292 -14.13 -7.18 3.53
C LEU A 292 -13.27 -7.02 2.26
N PHE A 293 -12.68 -8.11 1.77
CA PHE A 293 -11.62 -8.06 0.78
C PHE A 293 -12.08 -8.48 -0.62
N TYR A 294 -11.60 -7.75 -1.61
CA TYR A 294 -11.63 -8.12 -3.02
C TYR A 294 -10.25 -8.62 -3.45
N SER A 295 -10.20 -9.84 -4.00
CA SER A 295 -8.95 -10.41 -4.52
C SER A 295 -8.64 -9.82 -5.90
N LEU A 296 -7.59 -9.02 -5.99
CA LEU A 296 -7.03 -8.56 -7.26
C LEU A 296 -6.29 -9.70 -7.98
N PRO A 297 -6.22 -9.67 -9.32
CA PRO A 297 -5.31 -10.54 -10.07
C PRO A 297 -3.85 -10.37 -9.60
N CYS A 298 -3.09 -11.46 -9.59
CA CYS A 298 -1.76 -11.47 -8.98
C CYS A 298 -0.76 -10.54 -9.69
N GLU A 299 -1.01 -10.23 -10.97
CA GLU A 299 -0.19 -9.37 -11.82
C GLU A 299 -0.16 -7.91 -11.33
N TRP A 300 -1.14 -7.52 -10.50
CA TRP A 300 -1.23 -6.19 -9.88
C TRP A 300 -0.42 -6.05 -8.60
N ASN A 301 0.27 -7.11 -8.15
CA ASN A 301 1.27 -7.06 -7.09
C ASN A 301 2.15 -8.32 -7.18
N VAL A 302 3.02 -8.35 -8.20
CA VAL A 302 4.02 -9.41 -8.37
C VAL A 302 5.12 -9.20 -7.33
N GLN A 303 5.18 -10.08 -6.34
CA GLN A 303 5.99 -9.89 -5.13
C GLN A 303 7.36 -10.55 -5.30
N LEU A 304 8.43 -9.75 -5.23
CA LEU A 304 9.80 -10.22 -5.41
C LEU A 304 10.45 -10.62 -4.07
N CYS A 305 9.88 -11.63 -3.42
CA CYS A 305 10.24 -12.08 -2.07
C CYS A 305 11.63 -12.74 -1.98
N TYR A 306 12.20 -12.77 -0.77
CA TYR A 306 13.41 -13.53 -0.44
C TYR A 306 13.11 -14.59 0.63
N PRO A 307 13.67 -15.82 0.53
CA PRO A 307 14.48 -16.33 -0.59
C PRO A 307 13.68 -16.35 -1.91
N PRO A 308 14.34 -16.32 -3.08
CA PRO A 308 13.66 -16.39 -4.36
C PRO A 308 12.97 -17.76 -4.49
N GLU A 309 11.70 -17.80 -4.10
CA GLU A 309 10.82 -18.94 -4.31
C GLU A 309 10.17 -18.83 -5.69
N PRO A 310 9.75 -19.94 -6.30
CA PRO A 310 9.11 -19.86 -7.61
C PRO A 310 7.74 -19.17 -7.45
N LEU A 311 7.48 -18.18 -8.32
CA LEU A 311 6.33 -17.30 -8.17
C LEU A 311 5.00 -18.04 -8.32
N CYS A 312 4.09 -17.81 -7.37
CA CYS A 312 2.67 -18.14 -7.53
C CYS A 312 1.96 -17.35 -8.63
N CYS A 313 2.62 -16.31 -9.14
CA CYS A 313 2.17 -15.50 -10.26
C CYS A 313 3.15 -15.67 -11.45
N PRO A 314 2.94 -16.67 -12.32
CA PRO A 314 3.79 -16.88 -13.48
C PRO A 314 3.57 -15.76 -14.51
N VAL A 315 4.56 -14.88 -14.62
CA VAL A 315 4.48 -13.67 -15.44
C VAL A 315 5.70 -13.47 -16.33
N ILE A 316 5.53 -12.62 -17.34
CA ILE A 316 6.61 -12.09 -18.18
C ILE A 316 6.58 -10.57 -18.05
N TRP A 317 7.74 -9.93 -17.90
CA TRP A 317 7.86 -8.48 -17.84
C TRP A 317 8.55 -7.90 -19.08
N PRO A 318 7.83 -7.80 -20.23
CA PRO A 318 8.30 -7.00 -21.32
C PRO A 318 8.12 -5.53 -20.92
N VAL A 319 9.23 -4.84 -20.69
CA VAL A 319 9.22 -3.38 -20.45
C VAL A 319 8.84 -2.73 -21.78
N GLY A 320 7.55 -2.42 -21.92
CA GLY A 320 6.95 -1.95 -23.17
C GLY A 320 6.63 -0.46 -23.19
N ARG A 321 6.17 0.01 -24.35
CA ARG A 321 5.53 1.33 -24.47
C ARG A 321 4.10 1.32 -23.92
N PRO A 322 3.54 2.48 -23.54
CA PRO A 322 2.16 2.56 -23.03
C PRO A 322 1.11 2.11 -24.05
N ASN A 323 1.44 2.16 -25.35
CA ASN A 323 0.58 1.74 -26.46
C ASN A 323 0.90 0.33 -26.98
N GLU A 324 1.76 -0.40 -26.28
CA GLU A 324 2.19 -1.73 -26.66
C GLU A 324 1.45 -2.78 -25.83
N SER A 325 0.93 -3.81 -26.50
CA SER A 325 0.28 -4.96 -25.88
C SER A 325 0.88 -6.27 -26.40
N GLU A 326 0.53 -7.39 -25.76
CA GLU A 326 0.94 -8.72 -26.22
C GLU A 326 0.35 -8.97 -27.61
N CYS A 327 1.21 -9.25 -28.60
CA CYS A 327 0.76 -9.70 -29.91
C CYS A 327 -0.05 -11.00 -29.73
N LEU A 328 -1.33 -10.99 -30.07
CA LEU A 328 -2.20 -12.18 -30.13
C LEU A 328 -1.75 -13.11 -31.27
N SER A 329 -0.62 -13.82 -31.10
CA SER A 329 -0.28 -15.03 -31.87
C SER A 329 1.03 -15.67 -31.38
N ILE A 330 0.95 -16.50 -30.34
CA ILE A 330 1.68 -17.77 -30.36
C ILE A 330 0.63 -18.86 -30.16
N THR A 331 -0.08 -19.20 -31.23
CA THR A 331 -0.57 -20.57 -31.39
C THR A 331 0.66 -21.46 -31.45
N THR A 332 1.03 -22.08 -30.33
CA THR A 332 1.89 -23.24 -30.35
C THR A 332 1.14 -24.38 -31.03
N THR A 333 1.29 -24.50 -32.34
CA THR A 333 1.08 -25.79 -33.02
C THR A 333 2.12 -26.77 -32.47
N SER A 334 1.75 -27.55 -31.47
CA SER A 334 2.26 -28.91 -31.28
C SER A 334 1.41 -29.68 -30.28
N HIS A 335 0.74 -30.69 -30.80
CA HIS A 335 0.25 -31.83 -30.03
C HIS A 335 1.35 -32.37 -29.11
N LYS A 336 1.08 -32.38 -27.80
CA LYS A 336 1.21 -33.54 -26.89
C LYS A 336 0.90 -33.10 -25.46
N SER A 337 -0.15 -33.72 -24.93
CA SER A 337 -0.50 -33.91 -23.51
C SER A 337 0.49 -33.33 -22.47
N GLY A 338 0.04 -32.33 -21.71
CA GLY A 338 0.71 -31.80 -20.52
C GLY A 338 0.51 -30.28 -20.41
N SER A 339 -0.29 -29.84 -19.45
CA SER A 339 -0.68 -28.45 -19.21
C SER A 339 0.52 -27.47 -19.15
N ARG A 340 0.84 -26.79 -20.25
CA ARG A 340 1.72 -25.61 -20.26
C ARG A 340 0.87 -24.37 -20.11
N GLY A 341 0.91 -23.74 -18.93
CA GLY A 341 0.17 -22.52 -18.62
C GLY A 341 0.63 -21.34 -19.46
N LYS A 342 -0.32 -20.57 -19.98
CA LYS A 342 -0.09 -19.25 -20.59
C LYS A 342 0.41 -18.31 -19.49
N SER A 343 1.58 -17.69 -19.67
CA SER A 343 2.10 -16.69 -18.71
C SER A 343 1.43 -15.35 -18.97
N ASN A 344 1.05 -14.65 -17.90
CA ASN A 344 0.42 -13.33 -18.03
C ASN A 344 1.46 -12.20 -18.06
N LEU A 345 1.08 -11.03 -18.56
CA LEU A 345 1.94 -9.85 -18.51
C LEU A 345 1.92 -9.23 -17.12
N VAL A 346 3.10 -8.85 -16.62
CA VAL A 346 3.22 -7.99 -15.44
C VAL A 346 2.42 -6.70 -15.61
N LYS A 347 1.67 -6.31 -14.57
CA LYS A 347 0.99 -5.02 -14.46
C LYS A 347 1.62 -4.13 -13.38
N LEU A 348 2.05 -4.71 -12.26
CA LEU A 348 2.76 -4.03 -11.19
C LEU A 348 3.69 -5.01 -10.45
N VAL A 349 4.95 -4.61 -10.25
CA VAL A 349 5.95 -5.38 -9.52
C VAL A 349 6.30 -4.69 -8.22
N HIS A 350 6.41 -5.46 -7.15
CA HIS A 350 6.73 -5.00 -5.82
C HIS A 350 8.07 -5.61 -5.38
N LEU A 351 9.10 -4.78 -5.24
CA LEU A 351 10.41 -5.16 -4.70
C LEU A 351 10.35 -5.21 -3.17
N ASN A 352 9.64 -6.19 -2.63
CA ASN A 352 9.48 -6.40 -1.18
C ASN A 352 10.73 -7.02 -0.52
N THR A 353 11.89 -6.96 -1.18
CA THR A 353 13.19 -7.44 -0.70
C THR A 353 14.23 -6.33 -0.58
N ARG A 354 15.38 -6.69 0.00
CA ARG A 354 16.60 -5.89 -0.03
C ARG A 354 17.62 -6.52 -0.99
N PRO A 355 18.58 -5.74 -1.49
CA PRO A 355 18.75 -4.28 -1.33
C PRO A 355 17.66 -3.47 -2.06
N LYS A 356 17.35 -2.26 -1.56
CA LYS A 356 16.46 -1.33 -2.26
C LYS A 356 17.22 -0.67 -3.43
N PRO A 357 16.54 -0.14 -4.47
CA PRO A 357 17.21 0.31 -5.69
C PRO A 357 18.26 1.40 -5.45
N GLU A 358 18.03 2.28 -4.49
CA GLU A 358 18.97 3.34 -4.11
C GLU A 358 20.25 2.80 -3.44
N ASP A 359 20.23 1.58 -2.91
CA ASP A 359 21.34 0.94 -2.20
C ASP A 359 22.23 0.09 -3.13
N VAL A 360 21.80 -0.18 -4.37
CA VAL A 360 22.55 -1.01 -5.33
C VAL A 360 23.49 -0.15 -6.17
N PRO A 361 24.82 -0.39 -6.16
CA PRO A 361 25.77 0.35 -7.00
C PRO A 361 25.43 0.24 -8.50
N ARG A 362 25.61 1.34 -9.24
CA ARG A 362 25.30 1.38 -10.69
C ARG A 362 26.11 0.36 -11.51
N ALA A 363 27.34 0.05 -11.09
CA ALA A 363 28.22 -0.89 -11.78
C ALA A 363 27.72 -2.35 -11.74
N GLU A 364 26.95 -2.73 -10.71
CA GLU A 364 26.49 -4.12 -10.51
C GLU A 364 25.29 -4.48 -11.41
N LEU A 365 24.70 -3.50 -12.10
CA LEU A 365 23.48 -3.67 -12.91
C LEU A 365 23.74 -3.67 -14.42
N GLN A 366 24.98 -3.49 -14.88
CA GLN A 366 25.35 -3.44 -16.31
C GLN A 366 25.48 -4.82 -16.98
N GLY A 367 24.60 -5.77 -16.63
CA GLY A 367 24.50 -7.06 -17.31
C GLY A 367 23.55 -6.97 -18.50
N ASN A 368 23.96 -7.47 -19.68
CA ASN A 368 23.07 -7.60 -20.83
C ASN A 368 21.85 -8.46 -20.46
N MET A 369 20.68 -7.81 -20.32
CA MET A 369 19.44 -8.47 -19.96
C MET A 369 18.89 -9.24 -21.17
N LYS A 370 19.05 -10.57 -21.16
CA LYS A 370 18.38 -11.45 -22.13
C LYS A 370 17.02 -11.85 -21.57
N ILE A 371 15.96 -11.38 -22.21
CA ILE A 371 14.59 -11.84 -21.93
C ILE A 371 14.31 -13.08 -22.79
N ASP A 372 14.10 -14.23 -22.15
CA ASP A 372 13.73 -15.47 -22.84
C ASP A 372 12.23 -15.45 -23.16
N VAL A 373 11.92 -15.25 -24.44
CA VAL A 373 10.54 -15.14 -24.93
C VAL A 373 9.81 -16.47 -24.77
N GLY A 374 8.65 -16.46 -24.11
CA GLY A 374 7.75 -17.61 -23.98
C GLY A 374 7.92 -18.46 -22.71
N LYS A 375 8.73 -18.02 -21.75
CA LYS A 375 8.83 -18.62 -20.42
C LYS A 375 8.59 -17.56 -19.35
N SER A 376 7.90 -17.93 -18.27
CA SER A 376 7.77 -17.08 -17.09
C SER A 376 9.15 -16.76 -16.52
N GLU A 377 9.35 -15.53 -16.08
CA GLU A 377 10.61 -15.10 -15.48
C GLU A 377 10.75 -15.61 -14.05
N THR A 378 11.98 -15.93 -13.64
CA THR A 378 12.28 -16.25 -12.25
C THR A 378 12.29 -14.99 -11.38
N THR A 379 12.14 -15.14 -10.07
CA THR A 379 12.23 -14.02 -9.11
C THR A 379 13.54 -13.23 -9.28
N ASP A 380 14.67 -13.92 -9.48
CA ASP A 380 15.96 -13.27 -9.72
C ASP A 380 16.02 -12.49 -11.04
N GLN A 381 15.37 -13.00 -12.09
CA GLN A 381 15.25 -12.27 -13.37
C GLN A 381 14.42 -11.01 -13.17
N LEU A 382 13.27 -11.11 -12.50
CA LEU A 382 12.40 -9.97 -12.21
C LEU A 382 13.06 -8.94 -11.30
N VAL A 383 13.86 -9.34 -10.30
CA VAL A 383 14.65 -8.41 -9.46
C VAL A 383 15.64 -7.62 -10.31
N ARG A 384 16.40 -8.29 -11.19
CA ARG A 384 17.32 -7.61 -12.12
C ARG A 384 16.57 -6.66 -13.05
N THR A 385 15.45 -7.09 -13.62
CA THR A 385 14.59 -6.24 -14.46
C THR A 385 14.07 -5.05 -13.68
N PHE A 386 13.61 -5.22 -12.43
CA PHE A 386 13.14 -4.13 -11.58
C PHE A 386 14.22 -3.06 -11.41
N HIS A 387 15.43 -3.45 -11.04
CA HIS A 387 16.53 -2.51 -10.87
C HIS A 387 16.91 -1.80 -12.17
N ALA A 388 16.94 -2.52 -13.30
CA ALA A 388 17.20 -1.91 -14.61
C ALA A 388 16.13 -0.87 -14.98
N VAL A 389 14.85 -1.22 -14.89
CA VAL A 389 13.71 -0.33 -15.17
C VAL A 389 13.73 0.88 -14.25
N TYR A 390 13.96 0.66 -12.95
CA TYR A 390 14.07 1.74 -11.97
C TYR A 390 15.11 2.77 -12.40
N ARG A 391 16.32 2.31 -12.78
CA ARG A 391 17.41 3.19 -13.24
C ARG A 391 17.06 3.93 -14.52
N THR A 392 16.40 3.26 -15.48
CA THR A 392 15.97 3.92 -16.71
C THR A 392 15.05 5.11 -16.41
N PHE A 393 14.04 4.96 -15.55
CA PHE A 393 13.17 6.08 -15.14
C PHE A 393 13.91 7.13 -14.30
N GLU A 394 14.85 6.69 -13.50
CA GLU A 394 15.66 7.58 -12.69
C GLU A 394 16.46 8.57 -13.54
N ASP A 395 17.11 8.07 -14.59
CA ASP A 395 17.99 8.85 -15.46
C ASP A 395 17.23 9.82 -16.39
N VAL A 396 15.93 9.62 -16.64
CA VAL A 396 15.12 10.57 -17.43
C VAL A 396 14.85 11.85 -16.61
N PRO A 397 15.15 13.06 -17.12
CA PRO A 397 14.89 14.30 -16.40
C PRO A 397 13.41 14.53 -16.04
N LEU A 398 13.14 15.19 -14.89
CA LEU A 398 11.77 15.48 -14.43
C LEU A 398 10.93 16.26 -15.45
N LYS A 399 11.57 17.23 -16.14
CA LYS A 399 10.95 18.06 -17.18
C LYS A 399 10.39 17.28 -18.37
N CYS A 400 10.79 16.02 -18.54
CA CYS A 400 10.30 15.16 -19.61
C CYS A 400 8.90 14.61 -19.36
N PHE A 401 8.41 14.67 -18.11
CA PHE A 401 7.09 14.17 -17.74
C PHE A 401 6.13 15.33 -17.60
N LYS A 402 5.08 15.32 -18.43
CA LYS A 402 4.09 16.38 -18.53
C LYS A 402 2.85 16.12 -17.70
#